data_AF-A0A7S3WY37-F1
#
_entry.id   AF-A0A7S3WY37-F1
#
_cell.length_a   1.000
_cell.length_b   1.000
_cell.length_c   1.000
_cell.angle_alpha   90.00
_cell.angle_beta   90.00
_cell.angle_gamma   90.00
#
_symmetry.space_group_name_H-M   'P 1'
#
loop_
_entity.id
_entity.type
_entity.pdbx_description
1 polymer ?
#
loop_
_entity_poly.entity_id
_entity_poly.type
_entity_poly.pdbx_seq_one_letter_code
_entity_poly.pdbx_strand_id
1 'polypeptide(L)'
;QETTNRMNRLSQAESENEVSLFRTQGQIEQERMNGELLKIQHEHSEAEAKVNGQSEAARIQAFMSGLDKTVPKLEDRVFMWQTLRKTEALQAVSEGGAQLYYTPSDVNLSIEAKRA
;
A
#
# COMPACT_ATOMS: atom_id res chain seq x y z
N GLN A 1 6.41 -51.02 -45.98
CA GLN A 1 6.87 -49.63 -45.83
C GLN A 1 5.85 -48.74 -45.11
N GLU A 2 4.53 -48.95 -45.27
CA GLU A 2 3.49 -48.18 -44.54
C GLU A 2 3.55 -48.32 -43.01
N THR A 3 3.86 -49.51 -42.48
CA THR A 3 3.89 -49.79 -41.03
C THR A 3 4.95 -48.96 -40.30
N THR A 4 6.12 -48.78 -40.90
CA THR A 4 7.22 -47.98 -40.34
C THR A 4 6.89 -46.48 -40.35
N ASN A 5 6.29 -45.97 -41.44
CA ASN A 5 5.87 -44.58 -41.53
C ASN A 5 4.73 -44.25 -40.56
N ARG A 6 3.81 -45.19 -40.35
CA ARG A 6 2.74 -45.03 -39.34
C ARG A 6 3.30 -45.03 -37.93
N MET A 7 4.27 -45.91 -37.64
CA MET A 7 4.89 -45.99 -36.32
C MET A 7 5.68 -44.72 -35.98
N ASN A 8 6.45 -44.17 -36.92
CA ASN A 8 7.17 -42.91 -36.71
C ASN A 8 6.22 -41.72 -36.45
N ARG A 9 5.08 -41.65 -37.14
CA ARG A 9 4.07 -40.60 -36.90
C ARG A 9 3.43 -40.73 -35.51
N LEU A 10 3.16 -41.96 -35.07
CA LEU A 10 2.59 -42.21 -33.75
C LEU A 10 3.57 -41.81 -32.65
N SER A 11 4.83 -42.24 -32.77
CA SER A 11 5.91 -41.90 -31.84
C SER A 11 6.15 -40.39 -31.77
N GLN A 12 6.10 -39.70 -32.91
CA GLN A 12 6.23 -38.24 -32.93
C GLN A 12 5.06 -37.54 -32.24
N ALA A 13 3.82 -38.00 -32.46
CA ALA A 13 2.64 -37.46 -31.78
C ALA A 13 2.68 -37.72 -30.26
N GLU A 14 3.19 -38.88 -29.83
CA GLU A 14 3.40 -39.18 -28.40
C GLU A 14 4.44 -38.26 -27.77
N SER A 15 5.59 -38.05 -28.43
CA SER A 15 6.62 -37.11 -27.95
C SER A 15 6.11 -35.67 -27.89
N GLU A 16 5.33 -35.23 -28.89
CA GLU A 16 4.73 -33.89 -28.89
C GLU A 16 3.71 -33.73 -27.75
N ASN A 17 2.91 -34.76 -27.48
CA ASN A 17 1.98 -34.78 -26.36
C ASN A 17 2.69 -34.75 -25.00
N GLU A 18 3.80 -35.51 -24.84
CA GLU A 18 4.60 -35.47 -23.61
C GLU A 18 5.17 -34.08 -23.35
N VAL A 19 5.76 -33.43 -24.37
CA VAL A 19 6.28 -32.06 -24.26
C VAL A 19 5.15 -31.08 -23.90
N SER A 20 3.98 -31.23 -24.52
CA SER A 20 2.81 -30.42 -24.19
C SER A 20 2.38 -30.61 -22.73
N LEU A 21 2.31 -31.86 -22.26
CA LEU A 21 1.99 -32.21 -20.88
C LEU A 21 2.94 -31.56 -19.89
N PHE A 22 4.26 -31.67 -20.11
CA PHE A 22 5.26 -31.05 -19.24
C PHE A 22 5.17 -29.53 -19.22
N ARG A 23 4.90 -28.89 -20.38
CA ARG A 23 4.66 -27.43 -20.43
C ARG A 23 3.45 -27.03 -19.62
N THR A 24 2.33 -27.72 -19.79
CA THR A 24 1.10 -27.44 -19.03
C THR A 24 1.33 -27.64 -17.54
N GLN A 25 2.04 -28.70 -17.15
CA GLN A 25 2.35 -28.95 -15.74
C GLN A 25 3.28 -27.89 -15.16
N GLY A 26 4.28 -27.43 -15.92
CA GLY A 26 5.12 -26.29 -15.53
C GLY A 26 4.33 -25.00 -15.35
N GLN A 27 3.37 -24.73 -16.23
CA GLN A 27 2.47 -23.57 -16.11
C GLN A 27 1.59 -23.66 -14.86
N ILE A 28 1.04 -24.84 -14.55
CA ILE A 28 0.24 -25.06 -13.34
C ILE A 28 1.07 -24.81 -12.08
N GLU A 29 2.29 -25.33 -12.01
CA GLU A 29 3.16 -25.11 -10.86
C GLU A 29 3.58 -23.64 -10.72
N GLN A 30 3.85 -22.96 -11.83
CA GLN A 30 4.14 -21.53 -11.83
C GLN A 30 2.96 -20.73 -11.29
N GLU A 31 1.74 -21.04 -11.74
CA GLU A 31 0.53 -20.36 -11.28
C GLU A 31 0.25 -20.64 -9.80
N ARG A 32 0.51 -21.87 -9.33
CA ARG A 32 0.42 -22.23 -7.91
C ARG A 32 1.39 -21.41 -7.06
N MET A 33 2.65 -21.30 -7.48
CA MET A 33 3.66 -20.48 -6.78
C MET A 33 3.30 -19.00 -6.77
N ASN A 34 2.76 -18.48 -7.88
CA ASN A 34 2.26 -17.10 -7.93
C ASN A 34 1.11 -16.87 -6.96
N GLY A 35 0.17 -17.82 -6.87
CA GLY A 35 -0.92 -17.79 -5.89
C GLY A 35 -0.42 -17.78 -4.44
N GLU A 36 0.58 -18.60 -4.13
CA GLU A 36 1.22 -18.62 -2.81
C GLU A 36 1.93 -17.30 -2.50
N LEU A 37 2.66 -16.73 -3.46
CA LEU A 37 3.30 -15.44 -3.31
C LEU A 37 2.30 -14.32 -3.03
N LEU A 38 1.19 -14.28 -3.78
CA LEU A 38 0.12 -13.29 -3.58
C LEU A 38 -0.50 -13.41 -2.19
N LYS A 39 -0.70 -14.64 -1.70
CA LYS A 39 -1.20 -14.88 -0.34
C LYS A 39 -0.23 -14.34 0.71
N ILE A 40 1.06 -14.61 0.57
CA ILE A 40 2.10 -14.09 1.48
C ILE A 40 2.13 -12.56 1.46
N GLN A 41 2.07 -11.95 0.28
CA GLN A 41 2.04 -10.48 0.13
C GLN A 41 0.81 -9.87 0.79
N HIS A 42 -0.34 -10.51 0.65
CA HIS A 42 -1.58 -10.07 1.29
C HIS A 42 -1.47 -10.15 2.82
N GLU A 43 -1.06 -11.30 3.36
CA GLU A 43 -0.87 -11.50 4.81
C GLU A 43 0.14 -10.48 5.38
N HIS A 44 1.23 -10.22 4.65
CA HIS A 44 2.21 -9.20 5.03
C HIS A 44 1.60 -7.80 5.05
N SER A 45 0.87 -7.43 4.00
CA SER A 45 0.22 -6.12 3.91
C SER A 45 -0.80 -5.90 5.03
N GLU A 46 -1.59 -6.93 5.37
CA GLU A 46 -2.51 -6.88 6.51
C GLU A 46 -1.77 -6.74 7.84
N ALA A 47 -0.69 -7.50 8.03
CA ALA A 47 0.13 -7.40 9.23
C ALA A 47 0.76 -6.01 9.38
N GLU A 48 1.33 -5.45 8.31
CA GLU A 48 1.86 -4.09 8.29
C GLU A 48 0.79 -3.05 8.62
N ALA A 49 -0.38 -3.13 7.98
CA ALA A 49 -1.48 -2.20 8.25
C ALA A 49 -1.91 -2.27 9.73
N LYS A 50 -1.99 -3.48 10.30
CA LYS A 50 -2.31 -3.68 11.71
C LYS A 50 -1.24 -3.11 12.63
N VAL A 51 0.03 -3.38 12.37
CA VAL A 51 1.16 -2.88 13.16
C VAL A 51 1.21 -1.35 13.10
N ASN A 52 1.02 -0.75 11.93
CA ASN A 52 0.98 0.70 11.76
C ASN A 52 -0.17 1.33 12.54
N GLY A 53 -1.37 0.76 12.46
CA GLY A 53 -2.52 1.22 13.25
C GLY A 53 -2.30 1.11 14.75
N GLN A 54 -1.72 -0.01 15.22
CA GLN A 54 -1.39 -0.22 16.62
C GLN A 54 -0.31 0.76 17.11
N SER A 55 0.72 1.00 16.31
CA SER A 55 1.80 1.93 16.62
C SER A 55 1.29 3.36 16.78
N GLU A 56 0.43 3.82 15.85
CA GLU A 56 -0.17 5.16 15.93
C GLU A 56 -1.09 5.28 17.15
N ALA A 57 -1.88 4.25 17.46
CA ALA A 57 -2.69 4.23 18.68
C ALA A 57 -1.84 4.33 19.95
N ALA A 58 -0.71 3.59 20.01
CA ALA A 58 0.23 3.65 21.13
C ALA A 58 0.86 5.04 21.26
N ARG A 59 1.25 5.66 20.15
CA ARG A 59 1.79 7.03 20.10
C ARG A 59 0.78 8.05 20.64
N ILE A 60 -0.49 7.96 20.22
CA ILE A 60 -1.56 8.84 20.71
C ILE A 60 -1.75 8.62 22.22
N GLN A 61 -1.81 7.37 22.68
CA GLN A 61 -1.97 7.06 24.11
C GLN A 61 -0.82 7.62 24.95
N ALA A 62 0.43 7.47 24.49
CA ALA A 62 1.60 8.01 25.16
C ALA A 62 1.56 9.54 25.24
N PHE A 63 1.15 10.21 24.17
CA PHE A 63 0.97 11.67 24.15
C PHE A 63 -0.08 12.13 25.17
N MET A 64 -1.26 11.49 25.17
CA MET A 64 -2.37 11.88 26.05
C MET A 64 -2.03 11.66 27.54
N SER A 65 -1.40 10.54 27.86
CA SER A 65 -1.00 10.20 29.24
C SER A 65 0.17 11.04 29.74
N GLY A 66 1.14 11.38 28.87
CA GLY A 66 2.27 12.24 29.22
C GLY A 66 1.86 13.66 29.64
N LEU A 67 0.75 14.16 29.10
CA LEU A 67 0.23 15.50 29.39
C LEU A 67 -0.80 15.52 30.52
N ASP A 68 -1.17 14.37 31.10
CA ASP A 68 -2.31 14.29 32.03
C ASP A 68 -2.12 15.16 33.30
N LYS A 69 -0.88 15.31 33.76
CA LYS A 69 -0.55 16.13 34.94
C LYS A 69 -0.54 17.63 34.67
N THR A 70 -0.17 18.04 33.45
CA THR A 70 -0.01 19.45 33.08
C THR A 70 -1.25 20.03 32.42
N VAL A 71 -1.99 19.20 31.68
CA VAL A 71 -3.24 19.55 31.01
C VAL A 71 -4.29 18.51 31.41
N PRO A 72 -4.98 18.68 32.56
CA PRO A 72 -5.87 17.64 33.11
C PRO A 72 -7.15 17.40 32.30
N LYS A 73 -7.58 18.38 31.52
CA LYS A 73 -8.76 18.25 30.66
C LYS A 73 -8.41 17.47 29.40
N LEU A 74 -9.14 16.38 29.16
CA LEU A 74 -8.95 15.55 27.97
C LEU A 74 -9.20 16.33 26.67
N GLU A 75 -10.21 17.20 26.65
CA GLU A 75 -10.57 18.02 25.49
C GLU A 75 -9.41 18.90 25.03
N ASP A 76 -8.71 19.54 25.97
CA ASP A 76 -7.55 20.39 25.67
C ASP A 76 -6.37 19.56 25.12
N ARG A 77 -6.14 18.35 25.66
CA ARG A 77 -5.10 17.44 25.16
C ARG A 77 -5.39 16.97 23.73
N VAL A 78 -6.65 16.66 23.43
CA VAL A 78 -7.10 16.30 22.08
C VAL A 78 -6.93 17.48 21.12
N PHE A 79 -7.29 18.70 21.54
CA PHE A 79 -7.12 19.90 20.74
C PHE A 79 -5.64 20.22 20.44
N MET A 80 -4.75 20.09 21.42
CA MET A 80 -3.30 20.26 21.24
C MET A 80 -2.74 19.26 20.25
N TRP A 81 -3.11 17.98 20.37
CA TRP A 81 -2.72 16.95 19.41
C TRP A 81 -3.18 17.32 17.98
N GLN A 82 -4.43 17.79 17.83
CA GLN A 82 -4.99 18.10 16.51
C GLN A 82 -4.27 19.27 15.85
N THR A 83 -3.87 20.24 16.66
CA THR A 83 -3.06 21.38 16.22
C THR A 83 -1.71 20.93 15.70
N LEU A 84 -1.00 20.06 16.43
CA LEU A 84 0.30 19.51 16.01
C LEU A 84 0.20 18.73 14.69
N ARG A 85 -0.86 17.93 14.50
CA ARG A 85 -1.05 17.21 13.23
C ARG A 85 -1.40 18.09 12.06
N LYS A 86 -2.13 19.18 12.28
CA LYS A 86 -2.38 20.18 11.23
C LYS A 86 -1.07 20.83 10.80
N THR A 87 -0.16 21.13 11.73
CA THR A 87 1.17 21.67 11.38
C THR A 87 2.03 20.67 10.61
N GLU A 88 2.02 19.38 11.00
CA GLU A 88 2.71 18.31 10.24
C GLU A 88 2.15 18.19 8.81
N ALA A 89 0.82 18.23 8.65
CA ALA A 89 0.18 18.16 7.34
C ALA A 89 0.53 19.38 6.47
N LEU A 90 0.54 20.58 7.06
CA LEU A 90 0.96 21.79 6.36
C LEU A 90 2.43 21.74 5.95
N GLN A 91 3.31 21.19 6.80
CA GLN A 91 4.72 21.00 6.48
C GLN A 91 4.90 20.05 5.29
N ALA A 92 4.25 18.88 5.32
CA ALA A 92 4.29 17.91 4.23
C ALA A 92 3.79 18.49 2.89
N VAL A 93 2.75 19.33 2.93
CA VAL A 93 2.22 20.04 1.77
C VAL A 93 3.16 21.16 1.31
N SER A 94 3.85 21.84 2.23
CA SER A 94 4.79 22.93 1.92
C SER A 94 6.14 22.47 1.36
N GLU A 95 6.57 21.24 1.70
CA GLU A 95 7.80 20.63 1.20
C GLU A 95 7.57 19.95 -0.16
N GLY A 96 6.34 19.52 -0.46
CA GLY A 96 5.93 19.08 -1.79
C GLY A 96 5.50 20.26 -2.67
N GLY A 97 5.69 20.18 -3.99
CA GLY A 97 5.09 21.12 -4.95
C GLY A 97 3.56 20.98 -5.06
N ALA A 98 2.87 20.88 -3.92
CA ALA A 98 1.45 20.60 -3.84
C ALA A 98 0.64 21.82 -4.26
N GLN A 99 -0.14 21.67 -5.32
CA GLN A 99 -1.10 22.67 -5.77
C GLN A 99 -2.41 22.43 -5.03
N LEU A 100 -2.74 23.32 -4.10
CA LEU A 100 -3.99 23.28 -3.36
C LEU A 100 -5.04 24.09 -4.13
N TYR A 101 -6.09 23.44 -4.64
CA TYR A 101 -7.21 24.11 -5.27
C TYR A 101 -8.26 24.44 -4.20
N TYR A 102 -8.52 25.72 -4.02
CA TYR A 102 -9.56 26.25 -3.14
C TYR A 102 -10.45 27.21 -3.92
N THR A 103 -11.70 27.38 -3.48
CA THR A 103 -12.55 28.43 -4.01
C THR A 103 -12.30 29.74 -3.25
N PRO A 104 -12.56 30.92 -3.85
CA PRO A 104 -12.35 32.20 -3.17
C PRO A 104 -13.11 32.36 -1.85
N SER A 105 -14.18 31.59 -1.62
CA SER A 105 -14.91 31.55 -0.36
C SER A 105 -14.22 30.75 0.75
N ASP A 106 -13.27 29.88 0.39
CA ASP A 106 -12.59 28.98 1.32
C ASP A 106 -11.35 29.62 1.97
N VAL A 107 -10.91 30.78 1.49
CA VAL A 107 -9.76 31.50 2.03
C VAL A 107 -9.98 33.00 2.13
N ASN A 108 -9.60 33.58 3.26
CA ASN A 108 -9.56 35.03 3.45
C ASN A 108 -8.13 35.53 3.18
N LEU A 109 -7.78 35.68 1.89
CA LEU A 109 -6.48 36.20 1.47
C LEU A 109 -6.56 37.70 1.20
N SER A 110 -5.75 38.49 1.90
CA SER A 110 -5.52 39.90 1.60
C SER A 110 -4.12 40.07 1.00
N ILE A 111 -4.04 40.61 -0.22
CA ILE A 111 -2.77 40.93 -0.88
C ILE A 111 -2.27 42.27 -0.32
N GLU A 112 -1.15 42.25 0.42
CA GLU A 112 -0.45 43.46 0.82
C GLU A 112 0.70 43.74 -0.15
N ALA A 113 0.53 44.74 -1.01
CA ALA A 113 1.59 45.19 -1.90
C ALA A 113 2.58 46.06 -1.11
N LYS A 114 3.79 45.54 -0.88
CA LYS A 114 4.90 46.34 -0.34
C LYS A 114 5.23 47.44 -1.35
N ARG A 115 4.95 48.71 -1.03
CA ARG A 115 5.38 49.85 -1.85
C ARG A 115 6.92 49.86 -1.89
N ALA A 116 7.46 49.92 -3.10
CA ALA A 116 8.87 50.12 -3.38
C ALA A 116 9.34 51.51 -2.92
#